data_AF-A0A966UPF2-F1
#
_entry.id   AF-A0A966UPF2-F1
#
_cell.length_a   1.000
_cell.length_b   1.000
_cell.length_c   1.000
_cell.angle_alpha   90.00
_cell.angle_beta   90.00
_cell.angle_gamma   90.00
#
_symmetry.space_group_name_H-M   'P 1'
#
loop_
_entity.id
_entity.type
_entity.pdbx_description
1 polymer ?
#
loop_
_entity_poly.entity_id
_entity_poly.type
_entity_poly.pdbx_seq_one_letter_code
_entity_poly.pdbx_strand_id
1 'polypeptide(L)'
;MIKHFPITNTDKVIEHYSDKDGVPINYVCTTDFSISDRPVDIFYRETPHPEFNNRYFGIAVNYEDGSYVIFNADGVEEFTFGMVEDDDGNLQYSEYHHRCKFFENGNMIDGGRDYIRSSGKVEVYVVRDGKMVNRHLTNFDSLV
;
A
#
# COMPACT_ATOMS: atom_id res chain seq x y z
N MET A 1 -14.91 0.85 -2.42
CA MET A 1 -13.86 1.03 -1.38
C MET A 1 -12.63 0.26 -1.82
N ILE A 2 -11.41 0.63 -1.41
CA ILE A 2 -10.21 -0.21 -1.68
C ILE A 2 -10.14 -1.27 -0.59
N LYS A 3 -10.04 -2.55 -0.97
CA LYS A 3 -9.94 -3.66 -0.04
C LYS A 3 -8.47 -4.07 0.14
N HIS A 4 -7.98 -3.90 1.35
CA HIS A 4 -6.60 -4.20 1.73
C HIS A 4 -6.47 -5.55 2.42
N PHE A 5 -5.28 -6.15 2.33
CA PHE A 5 -4.94 -7.43 2.94
C PHE A 5 -3.62 -7.29 3.70
N PRO A 6 -3.62 -6.59 4.86
CA PRO A 6 -2.41 -6.38 5.66
C PRO A 6 -1.83 -7.69 6.19
N ILE A 7 -0.50 -7.71 6.33
CA ILE A 7 0.22 -8.85 6.93
C ILE A 7 0.35 -8.71 8.45
N THR A 8 0.11 -7.51 8.98
CA THR A 8 0.11 -7.20 10.41
C THR A 8 -1.30 -6.89 10.93
N ASN A 9 -1.45 -6.86 12.26
CA ASN A 9 -2.61 -6.23 12.88
C ASN A 9 -2.41 -4.72 12.83
N THR A 10 -3.01 -4.07 11.82
CA THR A 10 -2.81 -2.63 11.55
C THR A 10 -3.22 -1.77 12.73
N ASP A 11 -4.29 -2.12 13.44
CA ASP A 11 -4.77 -1.35 14.59
C ASP A 11 -3.73 -1.31 15.71
N LYS A 12 -3.09 -2.44 15.99
CA LYS A 12 -2.01 -2.52 17.00
C LYS A 12 -0.77 -1.75 16.59
N VAL A 13 -0.42 -1.77 15.30
CA VAL A 13 0.73 -1.01 14.79
C VAL A 13 0.45 0.49 14.88
N ILE A 14 -0.75 0.91 14.46
CA ILE A 14 -1.19 2.30 14.52
C ILE A 14 -1.19 2.80 15.98
N GLU A 15 -1.79 2.06 16.91
CA GLU A 15 -1.79 2.39 18.33
C GLU A 15 -0.36 2.55 18.87
N HIS A 16 0.48 1.53 18.67
CA HIS A 16 1.85 1.52 19.19
C HIS A 16 2.70 2.70 18.70
N TYR A 17 2.70 2.95 17.39
CA TYR A 17 3.52 4.01 16.83
C TYR A 17 2.91 5.39 17.02
N SER A 18 1.58 5.52 17.14
CA SER A 18 0.96 6.80 17.49
C SER A 18 1.36 7.23 18.90
N ASP A 19 1.33 6.30 19.86
CA ASP A 19 1.74 6.57 21.24
C ASP A 19 3.24 6.84 21.34
N LYS A 20 4.06 6.06 20.63
CA LYS A 20 5.52 6.18 20.65
C LYS A 20 6.01 7.49 20.03
N ASP A 21 5.47 7.86 18.88
CA ASP A 21 5.92 9.02 18.11
C ASP A 21 5.16 10.31 18.49
N GLY A 22 4.06 10.19 19.24
CA GLY A 22 3.24 11.31 19.68
C GLY A 22 2.44 11.99 18.55
N VAL A 23 2.24 11.29 17.43
CA VAL A 23 1.54 11.79 16.23
C VAL A 23 0.62 10.72 15.65
N PRO A 24 -0.51 11.08 15.03
CA PRO A 24 -1.40 10.09 14.42
C PRO A 24 -0.72 9.29 13.30
N ILE A 25 -0.88 7.96 13.33
CA ILE A 25 -0.46 7.04 12.27
C ILE A 25 -1.68 6.52 11.51
N ASN A 26 -1.55 6.36 10.19
CA ASN A 26 -2.56 5.67 9.37
C ASN A 26 -1.91 4.58 8.53
N TYR A 27 -2.64 3.48 8.32
CA TYR A 27 -2.26 2.45 7.36
C TYR A 27 -2.58 2.90 5.92
N VAL A 28 -1.68 2.60 4.99
CA VAL A 28 -1.76 3.05 3.59
C VAL A 28 -2.06 1.88 2.66
N CYS A 29 -1.17 0.89 2.60
CA CYS A 29 -1.30 -0.26 1.74
C CYS A 29 -0.31 -1.36 2.14
N THR A 30 -0.54 -2.56 1.60
CA THR A 30 0.40 -3.68 1.64
C THR A 30 1.01 -3.86 0.27
N THR A 31 2.33 -3.84 0.15
CA THR A 31 2.99 -4.00 -1.16
C THR A 31 4.40 -4.58 -1.06
N ASP A 32 4.91 -5.20 -2.13
CA ASP A 32 6.36 -5.41 -2.26
C ASP A 32 7.07 -4.05 -2.29
N PHE A 33 8.10 -3.88 -1.45
CA PHE A 33 8.91 -2.66 -1.43
C PHE A 33 10.22 -2.86 -2.18
N SER A 34 11.22 -3.47 -1.53
CA SER A 34 12.56 -3.69 -2.13
C SER A 34 12.75 -5.08 -2.73
N ILE A 35 11.98 -6.07 -2.28
CA ILE A 35 12.17 -7.49 -2.62
C ILE A 35 10.83 -8.06 -3.12
N SER A 36 10.87 -8.76 -4.27
CA SER A 36 9.71 -9.47 -4.83
C SER A 36 9.21 -10.54 -3.86
N ASP A 37 7.88 -10.69 -3.78
CA ASP A 37 7.18 -11.69 -2.97
C ASP A 37 7.48 -11.59 -1.47
N ARG A 38 7.80 -10.39 -1.01
CA ARG A 38 7.99 -10.03 0.40
C ARG A 38 7.21 -8.75 0.68
N PRO A 39 5.87 -8.86 0.72
CA PRO A 39 5.03 -7.71 0.97
C PRO A 39 5.34 -7.12 2.34
N VAL A 40 5.11 -5.82 2.46
CA VAL A 40 5.25 -5.05 3.69
C VAL A 40 3.98 -4.23 3.90
N ASP A 41 3.66 -3.90 5.14
CA ASP A 41 2.60 -2.94 5.44
C ASP A 41 3.20 -1.54 5.55
N ILE A 42 2.66 -0.60 4.77
CA ILE A 42 3.09 0.79 4.74
C ILE A 42 2.16 1.64 5.61
N PHE A 43 2.77 2.46 6.44
CA PHE A 43 2.11 3.39 7.34
C PHE A 43 2.61 4.81 7.09
N TYR A 44 1.79 5.80 7.46
CA TYR A 44 2.04 7.21 7.24
C TYR A 44 1.82 8.03 8.50
N ARG A 45 2.66 9.06 8.68
CA ARG A 45 2.46 10.18 9.59
C ARG A 45 2.67 11.50 8.85
N GLU A 46 1.82 12.48 9.17
CA GLU A 46 1.90 13.82 8.58
C GLU A 46 3.15 14.58 9.06
N THR A 47 3.48 14.47 10.34
CA THR A 47 4.71 15.07 10.87
C THR A 47 5.85 14.08 10.66
N PRO A 48 6.94 14.45 9.94
CA PRO A 48 8.09 13.57 9.75
C PRO A 48 8.69 13.09 11.07
N HIS A 49 9.31 11.90 11.08
CA HIS A 49 9.97 11.39 12.29
C HIS A 49 11.02 12.38 12.79
N PRO A 50 11.09 12.69 14.09
CA PRO A 50 12.04 13.66 14.61
C PRO A 50 13.51 13.26 14.36
N GLU A 51 13.81 11.96 14.29
CA GLU A 51 15.17 11.45 14.08
C GLU A 51 15.49 11.11 12.62
N PHE A 52 14.52 10.55 11.88
CA PHE A 52 14.76 9.96 10.55
C PHE A 52 14.18 10.80 9.42
N ASN A 53 13.37 11.81 9.75
CA ASN A 53 12.76 12.76 8.82
C ASN A 53 11.89 12.13 7.71
N ASN A 54 11.48 10.87 7.87
CA ASN A 54 10.57 10.19 6.95
C ASN A 54 9.11 10.28 7.41
N ARG A 55 8.19 10.32 6.45
CA ARG A 55 6.73 10.33 6.69
C ARG A 55 6.13 8.95 6.54
N TYR A 56 6.67 8.13 5.65
CA TYR A 56 6.25 6.75 5.45
C TYR A 56 7.23 5.79 6.09
N PHE A 57 6.71 4.77 6.78
CA PHE A 57 7.50 3.66 7.26
C PHE A 57 6.83 2.34 6.91
N GLY A 58 7.64 1.33 6.65
CA GLY A 58 7.18 -0.02 6.38
C GLY A 58 7.42 -0.93 7.58
N ILE A 59 6.51 -1.87 7.79
CA ILE A 59 6.71 -3.02 8.68
C ILE A 59 6.81 -4.28 7.81
N ALA A 60 7.94 -4.96 7.90
CA ALA A 60 8.19 -6.23 7.22
C ALA A 60 8.34 -7.37 8.23
N VAL A 61 7.97 -8.57 7.82
CA VAL A 61 8.28 -9.80 8.57
C VAL A 61 9.68 -10.28 8.16
N ASN A 62 10.52 -10.54 9.15
CA ASN A 62 11.74 -11.30 8.96
C ASN A 62 11.37 -12.79 8.82
N TYR A 63 11.59 -13.36 7.63
CA TYR A 63 11.24 -14.74 7.35
C TYR A 63 12.16 -15.78 8.01
N GLU A 64 13.30 -15.35 8.57
CA GLU A 64 14.22 -16.26 9.26
C GLU A 64 13.70 -16.64 10.65
N ASP A 65 13.14 -15.68 11.39
CA ASP A 65 12.74 -15.86 12.79
C ASP A 65 11.30 -15.39 13.11
N GLY A 66 10.59 -14.84 12.14
CA GLY A 66 9.23 -14.32 12.30
C GLY A 66 9.15 -12.98 13.04
N SER A 67 10.27 -12.33 13.35
CA SER A 67 10.29 -11.00 13.95
C SER A 67 9.85 -9.92 12.97
N TYR A 68 9.52 -8.72 13.47
CA TYR A 68 9.18 -7.58 12.64
C TYR A 68 10.33 -6.59 12.56
N VAL A 69 10.51 -6.00 11.38
CA VAL A 69 11.48 -4.92 11.14
C VAL A 69 10.77 -3.67 10.62
N ILE A 70 11.22 -2.51 11.07
CA ILE A 70 10.76 -1.19 10.61
C ILE A 70 11.82 -0.56 9.70
N PHE A 71 11.39 0.12 8.65
CA PHE A 71 12.28 0.82 7.73
C PHE A 71 11.63 2.06 7.09
N ASN A 72 12.43 2.95 6.49
CA ASN A 72 11.94 4.10 5.74
C ASN A 72 11.26 3.65 4.44
N ALA A 73 10.01 4.08 4.23
CA ALA A 73 9.22 3.73 3.06
C ALA A 73 8.76 4.93 2.22
N ASP A 74 9.42 6.10 2.31
CA ASP A 74 9.01 7.31 1.56
C ASP A 74 8.95 7.09 0.04
N GLY A 75 9.78 6.18 -0.48
CA GLY A 75 9.76 5.77 -1.89
C GLY A 75 8.44 5.17 -2.38
N VAL A 76 7.50 4.82 -1.49
CA VAL A 76 6.17 4.32 -1.87
C VAL A 76 5.40 5.32 -2.75
N GLU A 77 5.67 6.62 -2.66
CA GLU A 77 5.01 7.63 -3.50
C GLU A 77 5.40 7.51 -4.99
N GLU A 78 6.50 6.82 -5.30
CA GLU A 78 6.92 6.56 -6.69
C GLU A 78 6.18 5.36 -7.29
N PHE A 79 5.47 4.57 -6.47
CA PHE A 79 4.83 3.34 -6.91
C PHE A 79 3.49 3.61 -7.60
N THR A 80 3.11 2.66 -8.46
CA THR A 80 1.84 2.65 -9.16
C THR A 80 1.12 1.34 -8.87
N PHE A 81 -0.19 1.42 -8.65
CA PHE A 81 -1.04 0.28 -8.29
C PHE A 81 -2.16 0.11 -9.31
N GLY A 82 -2.17 -1.02 -10.01
CA GLY A 82 -3.30 -1.41 -10.83
C GLY A 82 -4.40 -2.00 -9.96
N MET A 83 -5.63 -1.50 -10.09
CA MET A 83 -6.80 -1.96 -9.38
C MET A 83 -7.90 -2.39 -10.35
N VAL A 84 -8.60 -3.45 -9.99
CA VAL A 84 -9.81 -3.92 -10.67
C VAL A 84 -10.95 -4.06 -9.66
N GLU A 85 -12.18 -4.03 -10.14
CA GLU A 85 -13.36 -4.24 -9.32
C GLU A 85 -13.55 -5.75 -9.02
N ASP A 86 -13.78 -6.10 -7.76
CA ASP A 86 -14.15 -7.44 -7.31
C ASP A 86 -15.66 -7.70 -7.43
N ASP A 87 -16.11 -8.87 -6.99
CA ASP A 87 -17.51 -9.30 -7.11
C ASP A 87 -18.49 -8.46 -6.25
N ASP A 88 -17.97 -7.76 -5.25
CA ASP A 88 -18.72 -6.91 -4.33
C ASP A 88 -18.68 -5.41 -4.72
N GLY A 89 -18.06 -5.07 -5.86
CA GLY A 89 -17.87 -3.67 -6.28
C GLY A 89 -16.73 -2.94 -5.56
N ASN A 90 -15.84 -3.65 -4.87
CA ASN A 90 -14.65 -3.06 -4.25
C ASN A 90 -13.45 -3.11 -5.19
N LEU A 91 -12.53 -2.15 -5.03
CA LEU A 91 -11.28 -2.15 -5.77
C LEU A 91 -10.26 -3.04 -5.06
N GLN A 92 -9.64 -3.95 -5.81
CA GLN A 92 -8.55 -4.79 -5.34
C GLN A 92 -7.34 -4.67 -6.26
N TYR A 93 -6.16 -4.74 -5.66
CA TYR A 93 -4.87 -4.80 -6.34
C TYR A 93 -4.12 -6.07 -5.93
N SER A 94 -3.10 -6.44 -6.70
CA SER A 94 -2.14 -7.48 -6.35
C SER A 94 -1.13 -6.88 -5.36
N GLU A 95 -1.01 -7.42 -4.15
CA GLU A 95 -0.11 -6.88 -3.12
C GLU A 95 1.37 -7.09 -3.49
N TYR A 96 1.70 -8.25 -4.05
CA TYR A 96 3.06 -8.63 -4.43
C TYR A 96 3.09 -9.28 -5.82
N HIS A 97 4.30 -9.46 -6.38
CA HIS A 97 4.51 -9.87 -7.77
C HIS A 97 3.68 -11.08 -8.20
N HIS A 98 3.66 -12.18 -7.44
CA HIS A 98 2.92 -13.40 -7.80
C HIS A 98 1.57 -13.55 -7.07
N ARG A 99 0.91 -12.44 -6.71
CA ARG A 99 -0.41 -12.45 -6.04
C ARG A 99 -1.56 -12.29 -7.03
N CYS A 100 -1.71 -13.27 -7.91
CA CYS A 100 -2.82 -13.29 -8.86
C CYS A 100 -4.17 -13.46 -8.15
N LYS A 101 -5.13 -12.60 -8.50
CA LYS A 101 -6.51 -12.62 -8.00
C LYS A 101 -7.48 -12.75 -9.17
N PHE A 102 -8.48 -13.62 -9.03
CA PHE A 102 -9.55 -13.82 -10.00
C PHE A 102 -10.90 -13.60 -9.31
N PHE A 103 -11.82 -12.97 -10.01
CA PHE A 103 -13.16 -12.64 -9.54
C PHE A 103 -14.21 -13.30 -10.44
N GLU A 104 -15.38 -13.61 -9.90
CA GLU A 104 -16.49 -14.23 -10.65
C GLU A 104 -17.02 -13.31 -11.75
N ASN A 105 -16.90 -11.99 -11.60
CA ASN A 105 -17.22 -10.97 -12.60
C ASN A 105 -16.27 -11.00 -13.83
N GLY A 106 -15.26 -11.87 -13.82
CA GLY A 106 -14.30 -12.06 -14.91
C GLY A 106 -13.08 -11.14 -14.86
N ASN A 107 -13.01 -10.23 -13.89
CA ASN A 107 -11.83 -9.41 -13.65
C ASN A 107 -10.71 -10.24 -13.01
N MET A 108 -9.49 -9.84 -13.31
CA MET A 108 -8.27 -10.43 -12.76
C MET A 108 -7.23 -9.35 -12.59
N ILE A 109 -6.40 -9.47 -11.55
CA ILE A 109 -5.25 -8.60 -11.32
C ILE A 109 -4.06 -9.41 -10.80
N ASP A 110 -2.87 -9.09 -11.27
CA ASP A 110 -1.60 -9.75 -10.95
C ASP A 110 -0.41 -8.81 -11.18
N GLY A 111 0.75 -9.14 -10.63
CA GLY A 111 2.03 -8.46 -10.92
C GLY A 111 2.52 -7.49 -9.85
N GLY A 112 1.77 -7.29 -8.78
CA GLY A 112 2.18 -6.41 -7.68
C GLY A 112 2.48 -4.99 -8.15
N ARG A 113 3.62 -4.45 -7.69
CA ARG A 113 4.18 -3.19 -8.20
C ARG A 113 5.07 -3.35 -9.44
N ASP A 114 5.45 -4.58 -9.80
CA ASP A 114 6.41 -4.83 -10.88
C ASP A 114 5.78 -4.63 -12.26
N TYR A 115 4.51 -5.03 -12.40
CA TYR A 115 3.69 -4.77 -13.58
C TYR A 115 2.21 -4.84 -13.25
N ILE A 116 1.39 -4.33 -14.16
CA ILE A 116 -0.06 -4.46 -14.09
C ILE A 116 -0.49 -5.47 -15.16
N ARG A 117 -0.88 -6.67 -14.72
CA ARG A 117 -1.49 -7.68 -15.59
C ARG A 117 -2.94 -7.89 -15.15
N SER A 118 -3.88 -7.73 -16.08
CA SER A 118 -5.30 -7.76 -15.74
C SER A 118 -6.20 -8.28 -16.85
N SER A 119 -7.42 -8.64 -16.47
CA SER A 119 -8.59 -8.65 -17.34
C SER A 119 -9.61 -7.62 -16.84
N GLY A 120 -10.40 -7.07 -17.77
CA GLY A 120 -11.39 -6.04 -17.45
C GLY A 120 -10.85 -4.61 -17.38
N LYS A 121 -11.64 -3.71 -16.80
CA LYS A 121 -11.27 -2.30 -16.64
C LYS A 121 -10.28 -2.17 -15.48
N VAL A 122 -9.16 -1.49 -15.73
CA VAL A 122 -8.17 -1.16 -14.71
C VAL A 122 -8.27 0.31 -14.35
N GLU A 123 -8.20 0.59 -13.06
CA GLU A 123 -7.94 1.92 -12.52
C GLU A 123 -6.54 1.97 -11.91
N VAL A 124 -5.84 3.07 -12.14
CA VAL A 124 -4.44 3.22 -11.71
C VAL A 124 -4.40 4.18 -10.52
N TYR A 125 -3.79 3.75 -9.42
CA TYR A 125 -3.66 4.52 -8.19
C TYR A 125 -2.19 4.77 -7.84
N VAL A 126 -1.95 5.84 -7.09
CA VAL A 126 -0.65 6.22 -6.49
C VAL A 126 -0.87 6.60 -5.03
N VAL A 127 0.20 6.60 -4.22
CA VAL A 127 0.14 7.04 -2.83
C VAL A 127 0.50 8.52 -2.72
N ARG A 128 -0.35 9.33 -2.10
CA ARG A 128 -0.08 10.75 -1.77
C ARG A 128 -0.60 11.03 -0.37
N ASP A 129 0.23 11.66 0.46
CA ASP A 129 -0.11 12.07 1.83
C ASP A 129 -0.85 10.97 2.63
N GLY A 130 -0.31 9.76 2.59
CA GLY A 130 -0.85 8.61 3.32
C GLY A 130 -2.12 7.99 2.72
N LYS A 131 -2.51 8.35 1.49
CA LYS A 131 -3.74 7.85 0.85
C LYS A 131 -3.46 7.32 -0.56
N MET A 132 -4.13 6.24 -0.92
CA MET A 132 -4.18 5.81 -2.32
C MET A 132 -5.19 6.68 -3.08
N VAL A 133 -4.70 7.41 -4.08
CA VAL A 133 -5.50 8.31 -4.92
C VAL A 133 -5.45 7.86 -6.37
N ASN A 134 -6.56 8.01 -7.09
CA ASN A 134 -6.62 7.65 -8.51
C ASN A 134 -5.67 8.57 -9.30
N ARG A 135 -4.75 7.99 -10.07
CA ARG A 135 -3.69 8.69 -10.80
C ARG A 135 -4.25 9.68 -11.81
N HIS A 136 -5.42 9.42 -12.40
CA HIS A 136 -6.05 10.37 -13.32
C HIS A 136 -6.45 11.67 -12.61
N LEU A 137 -6.82 11.62 -11.32
CA LEU A 137 -7.11 12.79 -10.50
C LEU A 137 -5.85 13.53 -10.04
N THR A 138 -4.67 12.90 -10.15
CA THR A 138 -3.38 13.55 -9.79
C THR A 138 -2.79 14.39 -10.92
N ASN A 139 -3.32 14.28 -12.15
CA ASN A 139 -2.98 15.17 -13.26
C ASN A 139 -4.00 16.32 -13.33
N PHE A 140 -3.67 17.48 -12.74
CA PHE A 140 -4.33 18.77 -12.96
C PHE A 140 -5.78 18.98 -12.46
N ASP A 141 -6.13 18.58 -11.24
CA ASP A 141 -7.24 19.22 -10.49
C ASP A 141 -6.73 20.36 -9.57
N SER A 142 -5.61 20.98 -9.95
CA SER A 142 -5.06 22.19 -9.31
C SER A 142 -4.94 23.37 -10.28
N LEU A 143 -5.93 23.58 -11.16
CA LEU A 143 -6.13 24.84 -11.89
C LEU A 143 -7.62 25.00 -12.31
N VAL A 144 -8.50 25.37 -11.37
CA VAL A 144 -9.51 26.45 -11.51
C VAL A 144 -9.82 27.01 -10.13
#